data_AF-A0A955YI47-F1
#
_entry.id   AF-A0A955YI47-F1
#
_cell.length_a   1.000
_cell.length_b   1.000
_cell.length_c   1.000
_cell.angle_alpha   90.00
_cell.angle_beta   90.00
_cell.angle_gamma   90.00
#
_symmetry.space_group_name_H-M   'P 1'
#
loop_
_entity.id
_entity.type
_entity.pdbx_description
1 polymer ?
#
loop_
_entity_poly.entity_id
_entity_poly.type
_entity_poly.pdbx_seq_one_letter_code
_entity_poly.pdbx_strand_id
1 'polypeptide(L)'
;MTRAPSESLFDRYFFGPVDLLRPYLLARVLLALLAFDCWLELAPYGYRYGLGEFNVAHFALLDALLPMPSPEAYVALMLGCGWLALAMALTGPTRVGLALLTLGYTLGWSWSLLDAYQHHYLLSLLLLAMTCFPETRWEDALAADLHAQPEDRDANTDTDAPRAWGYVLFCVSCSIVYFYTAITKMNADWRDGHALERLAGRSAGARTMVAFADAHGVGAEAFWSAFAKSAILIQLVIAAGFLLAPVIDRLPRLRTRRLLAFWVLAPLSFHAGAAHMDLKIGWFSEYMLLVAVVVFLPREILAGVAFVLGTPQRAVGRFLNAEEPADATAIGALLLAGVASLGLFRLVDLPGDQAAGLIVAVLGGVLVLRGTSRGDTSRVDTSRALPVALASLVGGAALVSALVASPARFDYYRKAGGDALRLASPEQPQYYLEALEHYRRAQRYYPDDYRAFWEAWDRDAAARVARGEPAPDERRAVAEGAPPRDRAQRLEEAEAQVANLRAQGVLPPE
;
A
#
# COMPACT_ATOMS: atom_id res chain seq x y z
N MET A 1 25.90 -48.61 -1.18
CA MET A 1 25.67 -47.18 -0.91
C MET A 1 25.43 -46.47 -2.24
N THR A 2 24.17 -46.28 -2.61
CA THR A 2 23.78 -45.43 -3.74
C THR A 2 24.00 -43.98 -3.31
N ARG A 3 24.90 -43.26 -3.99
CA ARG A 3 25.00 -41.79 -3.81
C ARG A 3 23.62 -41.23 -4.12
N ALA A 4 23.04 -40.47 -3.19
CA ALA A 4 21.85 -39.69 -3.48
C ALA A 4 22.12 -38.85 -4.75
N PRO A 5 21.16 -38.75 -5.68
CA PRO A 5 21.32 -37.95 -6.88
C PRO A 5 21.73 -36.53 -6.47
N SER A 6 22.80 -36.01 -7.08
CA SER A 6 23.27 -34.65 -6.79
C SER A 6 22.15 -33.67 -7.15
N GLU A 7 21.61 -32.96 -6.16
CA GLU A 7 20.62 -31.91 -6.40
C GLU A 7 21.13 -30.92 -7.46
N SER A 8 20.27 -30.58 -8.42
CA SER A 8 20.62 -29.64 -9.49
C SER A 8 20.84 -28.23 -8.90
N LEU A 9 21.57 -27.37 -9.63
CA LEU A 9 21.74 -25.97 -9.22
C LEU A 9 20.41 -25.23 -9.12
N PHE A 10 19.46 -25.58 -10.00
CA PHE A 10 18.10 -25.06 -9.99
C PHE A 10 17.37 -25.43 -8.70
N ASP A 11 17.41 -26.72 -8.31
CA ASP A 11 16.75 -27.19 -7.10
C ASP A 11 17.34 -26.55 -5.86
N ARG A 12 18.67 -26.44 -5.81
CA ARG A 12 19.34 -25.74 -4.71
C ARG A 12 18.90 -24.29 -4.64
N TYR A 13 18.82 -23.58 -5.77
CA TYR A 13 18.41 -22.17 -5.77
C TYR A 13 16.97 -22.00 -5.27
N PHE A 14 15.99 -22.68 -5.89
CA PHE A 14 14.57 -22.49 -5.60
C PHE A 14 14.10 -23.15 -4.31
N PHE A 15 14.64 -24.31 -3.95
CA PHE A 15 14.14 -25.13 -2.84
C PHE A 15 15.12 -25.26 -1.67
N GLY A 16 16.31 -24.67 -1.77
CA GLY A 16 17.25 -24.63 -0.65
C GLY A 16 16.74 -23.79 0.53
N PRO A 17 17.33 -23.95 1.72
CA PRO A 17 16.89 -23.27 2.93
C PRO A 17 17.03 -21.75 2.80
N VAL A 18 16.14 -21.01 3.46
CA VAL A 18 16.22 -19.55 3.58
C VAL A 18 16.08 -19.13 5.02
N ASP A 19 16.55 -17.93 5.34
CA ASP A 19 16.42 -17.38 6.67
C ASP A 19 14.95 -17.03 6.91
N LEU A 20 14.29 -17.72 7.85
CA LEU A 20 12.88 -17.54 8.19
C LEU A 20 12.51 -16.14 8.69
N LEU A 21 13.48 -15.39 9.22
CA LEU A 21 13.26 -14.03 9.69
C LEU A 21 12.86 -13.09 8.55
N ARG A 22 13.40 -13.30 7.35
CA ARG A 22 13.10 -12.46 6.18
C ARG A 22 11.66 -12.60 5.69
N PRO A 23 11.15 -13.80 5.32
CA PRO A 23 9.75 -13.95 4.92
C PRO A 23 8.80 -13.57 6.06
N TYR A 24 9.16 -13.83 7.33
CA TYR A 24 8.40 -13.37 8.48
C TYR A 24 8.26 -11.84 8.50
N LEU A 25 9.38 -11.11 8.46
CA LEU A 25 9.37 -9.66 8.49
C LEU A 25 8.70 -9.09 7.25
N LEU A 26 9.05 -9.56 6.06
CA LEU A 26 8.44 -9.13 4.79
C LEU A 26 6.93 -9.22 4.86
N ALA A 27 6.39 -10.37 5.29
CA ALA A 27 4.95 -10.52 5.38
C ALA A 27 4.33 -9.52 6.35
N ARG A 28 4.94 -9.28 7.51
CA ARG A 28 4.41 -8.36 8.52
C ARG A 28 4.43 -6.91 8.04
N VAL A 29 5.58 -6.44 7.57
CA VAL A 29 5.79 -5.04 7.23
C VAL A 29 5.14 -4.66 5.89
N LEU A 30 5.16 -5.57 4.90
CA LEU A 30 4.50 -5.34 3.61
C LEU A 30 2.98 -5.30 3.75
N LEU A 31 2.40 -6.23 4.53
CA LEU A 31 0.95 -6.22 4.79
C LEU A 31 0.51 -4.99 5.59
N ALA A 32 1.32 -4.54 6.55
CA ALA A 32 1.03 -3.29 7.26
C ALA A 32 1.03 -2.09 6.30
N LEU A 33 2.04 -1.99 5.42
CA LEU A 33 2.10 -0.91 4.42
C LEU A 33 0.92 -0.99 3.43
N LEU A 34 0.56 -2.19 2.98
CA LEU A 34 -0.58 -2.47 2.11
C LEU A 34 -1.92 -2.06 2.69
N ALA A 35 -2.07 -2.10 4.02
CA ALA A 35 -3.27 -1.59 4.64
C ALA A 35 -3.45 -0.10 4.33
N PHE A 36 -2.41 0.70 4.52
CA PHE A 36 -2.46 2.13 4.28
C PHE A 36 -2.51 2.48 2.79
N ASP A 37 -1.80 1.75 1.93
CA ASP A 37 -1.90 1.93 0.47
C ASP A 37 -3.36 1.71 -0.02
N CYS A 38 -4.01 0.65 0.43
CA CYS A 38 -5.43 0.39 0.16
C CYS A 38 -6.35 1.55 0.58
N TRP A 39 -6.11 2.14 1.75
CA TRP A 39 -7.00 3.16 2.32
C TRP A 39 -6.73 4.57 1.82
N LEU A 40 -5.46 4.91 1.65
CA LEU A 40 -5.01 6.28 1.40
C LEU A 40 -4.80 6.55 -0.09
N GLU A 41 -4.35 5.56 -0.85
CA GLU A 41 -4.14 5.69 -2.28
C GLU A 41 -5.33 5.11 -3.05
N LEU A 42 -5.65 3.83 -2.86
CA LEU A 42 -6.61 3.12 -3.73
C LEU A 42 -8.07 3.49 -3.47
N ALA A 43 -8.55 3.44 -2.23
CA ALA A 43 -9.96 3.71 -1.90
C ALA A 43 -10.46 5.08 -2.41
N PRO A 44 -9.69 6.19 -2.32
CA PRO A 44 -10.09 7.47 -2.88
C PRO A 44 -10.30 7.50 -4.38
N TYR A 45 -9.76 6.56 -5.16
CA TYR A 45 -10.04 6.45 -6.60
C TYR A 45 -11.35 5.73 -6.92
N GLY A 46 -12.03 5.20 -5.90
CA GLY A 46 -13.32 4.54 -6.04
C GLY A 46 -14.39 5.39 -6.76
N TYR A 47 -14.27 6.72 -6.71
CA TYR A 47 -15.22 7.63 -7.37
C TYR A 47 -15.30 7.46 -8.89
N ARG A 48 -14.27 6.87 -9.52
CA ARG A 48 -14.23 6.70 -10.99
C ARG A 48 -15.12 5.57 -11.48
N TYR A 49 -15.56 4.68 -10.59
CA TYR A 49 -16.35 3.52 -10.97
C TYR A 49 -17.82 3.87 -11.14
N GLY A 50 -18.49 3.23 -12.08
CA GLY A 50 -19.92 3.45 -12.33
C GLY A 50 -20.30 4.80 -12.96
N LEU A 51 -19.38 5.77 -13.09
CA LEU A 51 -19.62 7.03 -13.80
C LEU A 51 -19.28 6.90 -15.30
N GLY A 52 -20.27 7.15 -16.15
CA GLY A 52 -20.09 7.25 -17.62
C GLY A 52 -19.88 5.93 -18.35
N GLU A 53 -20.35 4.79 -17.80
CA GLU A 53 -20.26 3.44 -18.39
C GLU A 53 -18.84 2.97 -18.78
N PHE A 54 -17.80 3.68 -18.33
CA PHE A 54 -16.42 3.42 -18.71
C PHE A 54 -15.84 2.28 -17.86
N ASN A 55 -15.90 1.05 -18.37
CA ASN A 55 -15.13 -0.09 -17.85
C ASN A 55 -14.40 -0.77 -18.99
N VAL A 56 -13.08 -0.87 -18.86
CA VAL A 56 -12.28 -1.77 -19.67
C VAL A 56 -11.46 -2.58 -18.68
N ALA A 57 -11.83 -3.83 -18.44
CA ALA A 57 -10.94 -4.70 -17.70
C ALA A 57 -9.62 -4.83 -18.46
N HIS A 58 -8.52 -5.02 -17.72
CA HIS A 58 -7.21 -5.29 -18.33
C HIS A 58 -7.24 -6.52 -19.25
N PHE A 59 -8.19 -7.43 -19.04
CA PHE A 59 -8.40 -8.62 -19.86
C PHE A 59 -9.87 -8.70 -20.30
N ALA A 60 -10.13 -8.75 -21.60
CA ALA A 60 -11.48 -8.79 -22.16
C ALA A 60 -12.35 -9.97 -21.64
N LEU A 61 -11.73 -11.08 -21.24
CA LEU A 61 -12.45 -12.19 -20.62
C LEU A 61 -13.06 -11.82 -19.25
N LEU A 62 -12.43 -10.89 -18.52
CA LEU A 62 -12.94 -10.43 -17.24
C LEU A 62 -14.19 -9.56 -17.39
N ASP A 63 -14.36 -8.85 -18.52
CA ASP A 63 -15.59 -8.10 -18.80
C ASP A 63 -16.81 -9.04 -18.89
N ALA A 64 -16.60 -10.31 -19.24
CA ALA A 64 -17.66 -11.32 -19.28
C ALA A 64 -17.92 -11.99 -17.91
N LEU A 65 -16.96 -11.92 -16.98
CA LEU A 65 -17.01 -12.65 -15.71
C LEU A 65 -17.26 -11.76 -14.49
N LEU A 66 -16.88 -10.48 -14.57
CA LEU A 66 -16.96 -9.54 -13.47
C LEU A 66 -18.05 -8.50 -13.78
N PRO A 67 -19.01 -8.30 -12.86
CA PRO A 67 -19.93 -7.18 -13.01
C PRO A 67 -19.13 -5.87 -13.00
N MET A 68 -19.66 -4.85 -13.69
CA MET A 68 -19.18 -3.48 -13.58
C MET A 68 -19.14 -3.09 -12.09
N PRO A 69 -17.95 -2.82 -11.50
CA PRO A 69 -17.88 -2.43 -10.11
C PRO A 69 -18.59 -1.08 -9.94
N SER A 70 -19.44 -0.98 -8.93
CA SER A 70 -19.93 0.30 -8.44
C SER A 70 -18.85 0.96 -7.55
N PRO A 71 -18.92 2.29 -7.33
CA PRO A 71 -18.04 2.95 -6.35
C PRO A 71 -18.06 2.25 -4.98
N GLU A 72 -19.24 1.88 -4.50
CA GLU A 72 -19.43 1.22 -3.21
C GLU A 72 -18.74 -0.14 -3.18
N ALA A 73 -18.89 -0.94 -4.23
CA ALA A 73 -18.29 -2.28 -4.29
C ALA A 73 -16.76 -2.21 -4.29
N TYR A 74 -16.20 -1.28 -5.08
CA TYR A 74 -14.75 -1.09 -5.15
C TYR A 74 -14.18 -0.58 -3.83
N VAL A 75 -14.76 0.48 -3.27
CA VAL A 75 -14.30 1.06 -2.00
C VAL A 75 -14.44 0.02 -0.88
N ALA A 76 -15.55 -0.72 -0.83
CA ALA A 76 -15.74 -1.77 0.16
C ALA A 76 -14.66 -2.84 0.09
N LEU A 77 -14.29 -3.26 -1.13
CA LEU A 77 -13.22 -4.21 -1.38
C LEU A 77 -11.86 -3.68 -0.87
N MET A 78 -11.50 -2.43 -1.17
CA MET A 78 -10.23 -1.84 -0.74
C MET A 78 -10.17 -1.64 0.78
N LEU A 79 -11.24 -1.16 1.40
CA LEU A 79 -11.33 -1.05 2.86
C LEU A 79 -11.16 -2.42 3.54
N GLY A 80 -11.84 -3.44 3.02
CA GLY A 80 -11.76 -4.82 3.50
C GLY A 80 -10.37 -5.45 3.29
N CYS A 81 -9.75 -5.24 2.12
CA CYS A 81 -8.38 -5.70 1.84
C CYS A 81 -7.38 -5.07 2.79
N GLY A 82 -7.44 -3.75 3.01
CA GLY A 82 -6.52 -3.08 3.92
C GLY A 82 -6.73 -3.52 5.37
N TRP A 83 -7.97 -3.72 5.82
CA TRP A 83 -8.25 -4.30 7.13
C TRP A 83 -7.67 -5.71 7.28
N LEU A 84 -7.90 -6.58 6.30
CA LEU A 84 -7.41 -7.97 6.33
C LEU A 84 -5.87 -8.00 6.35
N ALA A 85 -5.23 -7.13 5.55
CA ALA A 85 -3.78 -6.99 5.54
C ALA A 85 -3.24 -6.57 6.91
N LEU A 86 -3.81 -5.53 7.54
CA LEU A 86 -3.36 -5.09 8.87
C LEU A 86 -3.64 -6.14 9.96
N ALA A 87 -4.82 -6.78 9.93
CA ALA A 87 -5.16 -7.84 10.87
C ALA A 87 -4.15 -9.00 10.79
N MET A 88 -3.76 -9.43 9.58
CA MET A 88 -2.71 -10.42 9.36
C MET A 88 -1.31 -9.92 9.73
N ALA A 89 -1.00 -8.64 9.50
CA ALA A 89 0.25 -8.04 9.94
C ALA A 89 0.39 -8.08 11.47
N LEU A 90 -0.71 -7.97 12.21
CA LEU A 90 -0.72 -7.99 13.68
C LEU A 90 -0.78 -9.41 14.26
N THR A 91 -1.62 -10.29 13.71
CA THR A 91 -1.83 -11.65 14.26
C THR A 91 -0.91 -12.69 13.64
N GLY A 92 -0.56 -12.52 12.38
CA GLY A 92 0.18 -13.48 11.57
C GLY A 92 -0.62 -13.84 10.33
N PRO A 93 0.02 -13.84 9.16
CA PRO A 93 -0.66 -14.24 7.94
C PRO A 93 -1.06 -15.71 8.01
N THR A 94 -2.25 -16.01 7.49
CA THR A 94 -2.68 -17.38 7.22
C THR A 94 -2.71 -17.60 5.72
N ARG A 95 -2.53 -18.84 5.25
CA ARG A 95 -2.60 -19.11 3.80
C ARG A 95 -3.95 -18.70 3.18
N VAL A 96 -5.05 -18.96 3.89
CA VAL A 96 -6.40 -18.57 3.44
C VAL A 96 -6.54 -17.05 3.41
N GLY A 97 -6.10 -16.36 4.47
CA GLY A 97 -6.14 -14.90 4.52
C GLY A 97 -5.29 -14.26 3.41
N LEU A 98 -4.09 -14.78 3.15
CA LEU A 98 -3.24 -14.33 2.06
C LEU A 98 -3.86 -14.62 0.69
N ALA A 99 -4.49 -15.78 0.49
CA ALA A 99 -5.17 -16.10 -0.76
C ALA A 99 -6.37 -15.17 -1.01
N LEU A 100 -7.19 -14.92 0.01
CA LEU A 100 -8.31 -13.98 -0.05
C LEU A 100 -7.83 -12.55 -0.32
N LEU A 101 -6.78 -12.11 0.38
CA LEU A 101 -6.17 -10.80 0.16
C LEU A 101 -5.57 -10.69 -1.25
N THR A 102 -4.86 -11.71 -1.71
CA THR A 102 -4.28 -11.75 -3.07
C THR A 102 -5.39 -11.63 -4.11
N LEU A 103 -6.46 -12.42 -3.97
CA LEU A 103 -7.59 -12.38 -4.88
C LEU A 103 -8.30 -11.02 -4.85
N GLY A 104 -8.65 -10.53 -3.67
CA GLY A 104 -9.36 -9.26 -3.50
C GLY A 104 -8.55 -8.07 -3.98
N TYR A 105 -7.26 -8.02 -3.63
CA TYR A 105 -6.36 -6.96 -4.08
C TYR A 105 -6.12 -7.02 -5.60
N THR A 106 -5.90 -8.21 -6.15
CA THR A 106 -5.72 -8.38 -7.60
C THR A 106 -7.00 -8.05 -8.36
N LEU A 107 -8.16 -8.39 -7.82
CA LEU A 107 -9.45 -8.00 -8.38
C LEU A 107 -9.63 -6.48 -8.39
N GLY A 108 -9.34 -5.81 -7.27
CA GLY A 108 -9.35 -4.35 -7.18
C GLY A 108 -8.39 -3.68 -8.17
N TRP A 109 -7.17 -4.20 -8.29
CA TRP A 109 -6.22 -3.73 -9.30
C TRP A 109 -6.73 -3.97 -10.73
N SER A 110 -7.33 -5.14 -11.00
CA SER A 110 -7.82 -5.51 -12.34
C SER A 110 -9.00 -4.64 -12.77
N TRP A 111 -9.82 -4.21 -11.81
CA TRP A 111 -10.84 -3.17 -11.98
C TRP A 111 -10.23 -1.77 -12.14
N SER A 112 -9.02 -1.50 -11.63
CA SER A 112 -8.44 -0.16 -11.61
C SER A 112 -8.15 0.41 -12.98
N LEU A 113 -8.85 1.49 -13.32
CA LEU A 113 -8.51 2.45 -14.40
C LEU A 113 -7.14 3.13 -14.19
N LEU A 114 -6.44 2.83 -13.09
CA LEU A 114 -5.10 3.35 -12.78
C LEU A 114 -4.02 2.54 -13.49
N ASP A 115 -4.07 2.54 -14.82
CA ASP A 115 -2.97 2.10 -15.71
C ASP A 115 -1.67 2.90 -15.45
N ALA A 116 -1.76 3.97 -14.64
CA ALA A 116 -0.63 4.77 -14.18
C ALA A 116 0.23 4.10 -13.09
N TYR A 117 -0.26 3.06 -12.40
CA TYR A 117 0.44 2.49 -11.23
C TYR A 117 0.78 1.02 -11.44
N GLN A 118 1.73 0.78 -12.34
CA GLN A 118 2.28 -0.56 -12.65
C GLN A 118 2.79 -1.34 -11.42
N HIS A 119 3.03 -0.66 -10.30
CA HIS A 119 3.47 -1.30 -9.07
C HIS A 119 2.37 -2.11 -8.36
N HIS A 120 1.09 -1.81 -8.53
CA HIS A 120 0.03 -2.64 -7.94
C HIS A 120 -0.04 -4.04 -8.58
N TYR A 121 0.29 -4.16 -9.87
CA TYR A 121 0.49 -5.46 -10.51
C TYR A 121 1.63 -6.26 -9.86
N LEU A 122 2.77 -5.61 -9.60
CA LEU A 122 3.85 -6.24 -8.84
C LEU A 122 3.35 -6.70 -7.46
N LEU A 123 2.62 -5.85 -6.73
CA LEU A 123 2.09 -6.21 -5.41
C LEU A 123 1.17 -7.43 -5.46
N SER A 124 0.34 -7.60 -6.51
CA SER A 124 -0.41 -8.84 -6.74
C SER A 124 0.48 -10.07 -6.87
N LEU A 125 1.59 -9.98 -7.63
CA LEU A 125 2.55 -11.08 -7.77
C LEU A 125 3.29 -11.36 -6.45
N LEU A 126 3.63 -10.32 -5.69
CA LEU A 126 4.30 -10.45 -4.39
C LEU A 126 3.37 -11.09 -3.36
N LEU A 127 2.11 -10.69 -3.31
CA LEU A 127 1.08 -11.31 -2.46
C LEU A 127 0.87 -12.78 -2.83
N LEU A 128 0.81 -13.10 -4.13
CA LEU A 128 0.75 -14.48 -4.60
C LEU A 128 1.98 -15.29 -4.13
N ALA A 129 3.19 -14.75 -4.25
CA ALA A 129 4.40 -15.41 -3.75
C ALA A 129 4.35 -15.61 -2.23
N MET A 130 3.80 -14.64 -1.49
CA MET A 130 3.62 -14.71 -0.04
C MET A 130 2.63 -15.79 0.39
N THR A 131 1.64 -16.17 -0.42
CA THR A 131 0.76 -17.33 -0.12
C THR A 131 1.55 -18.63 0.09
N CYS A 132 2.76 -18.68 -0.48
CA CYS A 132 3.68 -19.82 -0.44
C CYS A 132 4.83 -19.61 0.56
N PHE A 133 4.79 -18.56 1.39
CA PHE A 133 5.72 -18.40 2.51
C PHE A 133 5.43 -19.46 3.60
N PRO A 134 6.46 -19.88 4.36
CA PRO A 134 6.24 -20.73 5.51
C PRO A 134 5.44 -20.00 6.59
N GLU A 135 4.47 -20.69 7.19
CA GLU A 135 3.81 -20.19 8.40
C GLU A 135 4.84 -20.18 9.52
N THR A 136 5.31 -18.98 9.88
CA THR A 136 6.45 -18.80 10.78
C THR A 136 5.99 -18.04 12.02
N ARG A 137 6.21 -18.61 13.20
CA ARG A 137 5.99 -17.87 14.45
C ARG A 137 7.16 -16.95 14.73
N TRP A 138 6.89 -15.97 15.59
CA TRP A 138 7.91 -15.03 16.05
C TRP A 138 9.12 -15.75 16.66
N GLU A 139 8.86 -16.75 17.52
CA GLU A 139 9.91 -17.50 18.20
C GLU A 139 10.75 -18.29 17.20
N ASP A 140 10.10 -18.95 16.24
CA ASP A 140 10.75 -19.74 15.20
C ASP A 140 11.64 -18.85 14.30
N ALA A 141 11.16 -17.67 13.92
CA ALA A 141 11.90 -16.72 13.09
C ALA A 141 13.20 -16.26 13.76
N LEU A 142 13.16 -15.98 15.07
CA LEU A 142 14.33 -15.56 15.83
C LEU A 142 15.28 -16.71 16.17
N ALA A 143 14.73 -17.88 16.52
CA ALA A 143 15.51 -19.05 16.92
C ALA A 143 16.17 -19.75 15.73
N ALA A 144 15.59 -19.66 14.53
CA ALA A 144 16.11 -20.29 13.33
C ALA A 144 17.40 -19.61 12.83
N ASP A 145 18.55 -19.96 13.41
CA ASP A 145 19.84 -19.68 12.81
C ASP A 145 20.14 -20.73 11.72
N LEU A 146 20.26 -20.27 10.47
CA LEU A 146 20.66 -21.09 9.33
C LEU A 146 22.06 -21.71 9.49
N HIS A 147 22.90 -21.15 10.37
CA HIS A 147 24.29 -21.55 10.57
C HIS A 147 24.56 -22.17 11.93
N ALA A 148 23.54 -22.41 12.76
CA ALA A 148 23.69 -23.23 13.95
C ALA A 148 24.24 -24.61 13.56
N GLN A 149 25.18 -25.17 14.35
CA GLN A 149 25.86 -26.40 13.98
C GLN A 149 24.87 -27.60 13.97
N PRO A 150 25.05 -28.57 13.06
CA PRO A 150 24.18 -29.75 12.96
C PRO A 150 24.12 -30.61 14.23
N GLU A 151 25.15 -30.56 15.10
CA GLU A 151 25.23 -31.40 16.30
C GLU A 151 24.15 -31.08 17.35
N ASP A 152 23.53 -29.90 17.29
CA ASP A 152 22.42 -29.50 18.18
C ASP A 152 21.02 -29.76 17.58
N ARG A 153 20.94 -30.22 16.32
CA ARG A 153 19.65 -30.62 15.71
C ARG A 153 19.51 -32.12 15.86
N ASP A 154 18.69 -32.54 16.82
CA ASP A 154 18.31 -33.93 17.00
C ASP A 154 18.01 -34.59 15.64
N ALA A 155 18.74 -35.65 15.32
CA ALA A 155 18.63 -36.42 14.07
C ALA A 155 17.23 -37.06 13.87
N ASN A 156 16.33 -36.90 14.83
CA ASN A 156 14.95 -37.39 14.83
C ASN A 156 13.90 -36.32 14.50
N THR A 157 14.28 -35.04 14.40
CA THR A 157 13.39 -34.04 13.80
C THR A 157 13.67 -34.00 12.31
N ASP A 158 12.91 -34.81 11.58
CA ASP A 158 12.70 -34.75 10.12
C ASP A 158 11.96 -33.44 9.73
N THR A 159 12.30 -32.34 10.41
CA THR A 159 11.83 -31.01 10.09
C THR A 159 12.62 -30.56 8.87
N ASP A 160 12.09 -30.92 7.71
CA ASP A 160 12.36 -30.28 6.42
C ASP A 160 12.66 -28.80 6.68
N ALA A 161 13.93 -28.40 6.53
CA ALA A 161 14.30 -27.00 6.63
C ALA A 161 13.33 -26.22 5.72
N PRO A 162 12.57 -25.25 6.24
CA PRO A 162 11.39 -24.74 5.55
C PRO A 162 11.78 -24.20 4.18
N ARG A 163 11.38 -24.93 3.14
CA ARG A 163 11.67 -24.63 1.74
C ARG A 163 10.77 -23.48 1.32
N ALA A 164 11.24 -22.24 1.49
CA ALA A 164 10.45 -21.06 1.13
C ALA A 164 10.68 -20.66 -0.33
N TRP A 165 10.34 -21.54 -1.26
CA TRP A 165 10.38 -21.22 -2.70
C TRP A 165 9.51 -19.98 -3.02
N GLY A 166 8.48 -19.71 -2.22
CA GLY A 166 7.71 -18.46 -2.27
C GLY A 166 8.58 -17.22 -2.04
N TYR A 167 9.53 -17.25 -1.11
CA TYR A 167 10.48 -16.14 -0.88
C TYR A 167 11.43 -15.97 -2.07
N VAL A 168 11.87 -17.07 -2.68
CA VAL A 168 12.68 -17.02 -3.92
C VAL A 168 11.88 -16.37 -5.05
N LEU A 169 10.64 -16.81 -5.25
CA LEU A 169 9.74 -16.23 -6.26
C LEU A 169 9.50 -14.74 -6.01
N PHE A 170 9.30 -14.33 -4.76
CA PHE A 170 9.17 -12.93 -4.35
C PHE A 170 10.41 -12.12 -4.79
N CYS A 171 11.62 -12.60 -4.45
CA CYS A 171 12.86 -11.94 -4.82
C CYS A 171 13.07 -11.89 -6.33
N VAL A 172 12.76 -12.97 -7.05
CA VAL A 172 12.84 -13.02 -8.51
C VAL A 172 11.89 -12.01 -9.15
N SER A 173 10.66 -11.88 -8.65
CA SER A 173 9.70 -10.88 -9.12
C SER A 173 10.24 -9.44 -8.95
N CYS A 174 10.82 -9.13 -7.79
CA CYS A 174 11.50 -7.84 -7.58
C CYS A 174 12.68 -7.64 -8.55
N SER A 175 13.50 -8.68 -8.75
CA SER A 175 14.62 -8.64 -9.70
C SER A 175 14.15 -8.36 -11.12
N ILE A 176 13.09 -9.01 -11.58
CA ILE A 176 12.52 -8.82 -12.92
C ILE A 176 12.09 -7.37 -13.12
N VAL A 177 11.41 -6.77 -12.13
CA VAL A 177 10.97 -5.37 -12.24
C VAL A 177 12.15 -4.41 -12.34
N TYR A 178 13.18 -4.55 -11.51
CA TYR A 178 14.37 -3.70 -11.61
C TYR A 178 15.13 -3.91 -12.92
N PHE A 179 15.26 -5.16 -13.36
CA PHE A 179 15.90 -5.47 -14.63
C PHE A 179 15.12 -4.85 -15.79
N TYR A 180 13.81 -5.08 -15.86
CA TYR A 180 12.96 -4.55 -16.92
C TYR A 180 12.97 -3.02 -16.93
N THR A 181 12.86 -2.37 -15.77
CA THR A 181 12.94 -0.90 -15.70
C THR A 181 14.31 -0.35 -16.11
N ALA A 182 15.41 -1.09 -15.89
CA ALA A 182 16.72 -0.71 -16.42
C ALA A 182 16.76 -0.82 -17.96
N ILE A 183 16.18 -1.89 -18.52
CA ILE A 183 16.13 -2.11 -19.97
C ILE A 183 15.27 -1.04 -20.68
N THR A 184 14.09 -0.70 -20.16
CA THR A 184 13.22 0.31 -20.78
C THR A 184 13.86 1.70 -20.82
N LYS A 185 14.80 1.96 -19.91
CA LYS A 185 15.61 3.18 -19.82
C LYS A 185 16.86 3.18 -20.71
N MET A 186 17.11 2.14 -21.50
CA MET A 186 18.26 2.11 -22.41
C MET A 186 18.04 2.88 -23.73
N ASN A 187 16.86 3.47 -23.95
CA ASN A 187 16.61 4.32 -25.10
C ASN A 187 17.46 5.62 -25.06
N ALA A 188 17.69 6.26 -26.21
CA ALA A 188 18.56 7.44 -26.31
C ALA A 188 18.05 8.61 -25.45
N ASP A 189 16.76 8.93 -25.54
CA ASP A 189 16.14 10.02 -24.78
C ASP A 189 16.34 9.93 -23.27
N TRP A 190 16.33 8.70 -22.72
CA TRP A 190 16.67 8.47 -21.32
C TRP A 190 18.19 8.53 -21.08
N ARG A 191 19.00 7.79 -21.83
CA ARG A 191 20.47 7.71 -21.62
C ARG A 191 21.18 9.07 -21.75
N ASP A 192 20.64 9.94 -22.61
CA ASP A 192 21.17 11.27 -22.84
C ASP A 192 20.64 12.27 -21.79
N GLY A 193 19.69 11.85 -20.94
CA GLY A 193 19.23 12.60 -19.77
C GLY A 193 17.99 13.47 -20.03
N HIS A 194 17.56 13.63 -21.28
CA HIS A 194 16.44 14.50 -21.65
C HIS A 194 15.12 14.09 -21.00
N ALA A 195 14.81 12.79 -20.94
CA ALA A 195 13.60 12.30 -20.26
C ALA A 195 13.57 12.73 -18.79
N LEU A 196 14.69 12.57 -18.10
CA LEU A 196 14.79 12.86 -16.68
C LEU A 196 14.77 14.37 -16.42
N GLU A 197 15.45 15.16 -17.25
CA GLU A 197 15.40 16.62 -17.18
C GLU A 197 13.96 17.14 -17.35
N ARG A 198 13.18 16.59 -18.28
CA ARG A 198 11.76 16.97 -18.45
C ARG A 198 10.91 16.62 -17.24
N LEU A 199 11.15 15.46 -16.62
CA LEU A 199 10.38 14.97 -15.47
C LEU A 199 10.75 15.68 -14.17
N ALA A 200 12.05 15.87 -13.92
CA ALA A 200 12.59 16.32 -12.63
C ALA A 200 13.14 17.74 -12.64
N GLY A 201 13.51 18.31 -13.79
CA GLY A 201 14.26 19.58 -13.86
C GLY A 201 13.55 20.79 -13.24
N ARG A 202 12.23 20.70 -13.04
CA ARG A 202 11.42 21.72 -12.35
C ARG A 202 11.38 21.54 -10.83
N SER A 203 11.90 20.46 -10.26
CA SER A 203 11.94 20.27 -8.82
C SER A 203 13.08 21.08 -8.19
N ALA A 204 12.89 21.50 -6.94
CA ALA A 204 13.92 22.24 -6.20
C ALA A 204 15.18 21.38 -5.95
N GLY A 205 15.00 20.09 -5.69
CA GLY A 205 16.10 19.13 -5.52
C GLY A 205 16.94 19.01 -6.79
N ALA A 206 16.31 18.81 -7.95
CA ALA A 206 17.02 18.74 -9.22
C ALA A 206 17.83 20.02 -9.52
N ARG A 207 17.23 21.20 -9.33
CA ARG A 207 17.94 22.48 -9.52
C ARG A 207 19.15 22.62 -8.61
N THR A 208 19.03 22.17 -7.36
CA THR A 208 20.13 22.22 -6.39
C THR A 208 21.27 21.28 -6.81
N MET A 209 20.94 20.08 -7.29
CA MET A 209 21.94 19.12 -7.78
C MET A 209 22.64 19.61 -9.04
N VAL A 210 21.90 20.18 -9.99
CA VAL A 210 22.46 20.77 -11.22
C VAL A 210 23.37 21.96 -10.89
N ALA A 211 22.94 22.86 -10.00
CA ALA A 211 23.76 23.99 -9.56
C ALA A 211 25.05 23.53 -8.83
N PHE A 212 24.96 22.48 -8.01
CA PHE A 212 26.13 21.88 -7.38
C PHE A 212 27.08 21.28 -8.42
N ALA A 213 26.57 20.56 -9.42
CA ALA A 213 27.36 19.99 -10.49
C ALA A 213 28.07 21.08 -11.32
N ASP A 214 27.35 22.15 -11.67
CA ASP A 214 27.87 23.30 -12.40
C ASP A 214 29.00 24.00 -11.62
N ALA A 215 28.83 24.19 -10.31
CA ALA A 215 29.86 24.73 -9.43
C ALA A 215 31.15 23.88 -9.38
N HIS A 216 31.08 22.61 -9.78
CA HIS A 216 32.22 21.68 -9.88
C HIS A 216 32.64 21.42 -11.34
N GLY A 217 32.21 22.25 -12.29
CA GLY A 217 32.61 22.16 -13.69
C GLY A 217 31.89 21.07 -14.49
N VAL A 218 30.77 20.55 -13.99
CA VAL A 218 29.92 19.58 -14.69
C VAL A 218 28.69 20.29 -15.24
N GLY A 219 28.69 20.54 -16.54
CA GLY A 219 27.55 21.17 -17.22
C GLY A 219 26.27 20.34 -17.14
N ALA A 220 25.11 20.99 -17.26
CA ALA A 220 23.79 20.38 -17.06
C ALA A 220 23.54 19.13 -17.95
N GLU A 221 23.93 19.16 -19.22
CA GLU A 221 23.80 18.02 -20.14
C GLU A 221 24.61 16.81 -19.65
N ALA A 222 25.86 17.03 -19.25
CA ALA A 222 26.72 15.99 -18.71
C ALA A 222 26.17 15.43 -17.39
N PHE A 223 25.64 16.29 -16.53
CA PHE A 223 24.97 15.89 -15.29
C PHE A 223 23.77 14.99 -15.58
N TRP A 224 22.84 15.41 -16.43
CA TRP A 224 21.62 14.65 -16.71
C TRP A 224 21.92 13.31 -17.37
N SER A 225 22.86 13.28 -18.33
CA SER A 225 23.27 12.03 -18.96
C SER A 225 23.96 11.08 -17.97
N ALA A 226 24.88 11.59 -17.14
CA ALA A 226 25.55 10.78 -16.12
C ALA A 226 24.56 10.25 -15.08
N PHE A 227 23.64 11.09 -14.61
CA PHE A 227 22.62 10.71 -13.65
C PHE A 227 21.69 9.63 -14.24
N ALA A 228 21.22 9.80 -15.47
CA ALA A 228 20.35 8.82 -16.12
C ALA A 228 21.06 7.46 -16.32
N LYS A 229 22.33 7.45 -16.74
CA LYS A 229 23.15 6.23 -16.84
C LYS A 229 23.38 5.59 -15.47
N SER A 230 23.59 6.40 -14.43
CA SER A 230 23.74 5.89 -13.06
C SER A 230 22.46 5.24 -12.56
N ALA A 231 21.28 5.78 -12.91
CA ALA A 231 19.98 5.20 -12.60
C ALA A 231 19.79 3.82 -13.27
N ILE A 232 20.26 3.63 -14.51
CA ILE A 232 20.24 2.32 -15.18
C ILE A 232 21.17 1.33 -14.45
N LEU A 233 22.41 1.75 -14.20
CA LEU A 233 23.42 0.91 -13.56
C LEU A 233 22.97 0.45 -12.17
N ILE A 234 22.45 1.37 -11.36
CA ILE A 234 22.01 1.05 -10.00
C ILE A 234 20.82 0.10 -10.01
N GLN A 235 19.89 0.22 -10.96
CA GLN A 235 18.79 -0.73 -11.11
C GLN A 235 19.27 -2.13 -11.51
N LEU A 236 20.29 -2.25 -12.36
CA LEU A 236 20.91 -3.55 -12.66
C LEU A 236 21.60 -4.15 -11.43
N VAL A 237 22.28 -3.33 -10.63
CA VAL A 237 22.86 -3.75 -9.35
C VAL A 237 21.75 -4.23 -8.41
N ILE A 238 20.67 -3.48 -8.25
CA ILE A 238 19.53 -3.87 -7.39
C ILE A 238 18.92 -5.20 -7.87
N ALA A 239 18.70 -5.36 -9.19
CA ALA A 239 18.19 -6.60 -9.77
C ALA A 239 19.07 -7.80 -9.44
N ALA A 240 20.38 -7.69 -9.68
CA ALA A 240 21.33 -8.74 -9.32
C ALA A 240 21.33 -9.05 -7.82
N GLY A 241 21.17 -8.02 -6.97
CA GLY A 241 21.01 -8.18 -5.53
C GLY A 241 19.83 -9.07 -5.18
N PHE A 242 18.64 -8.74 -5.68
CA PHE A 242 17.43 -9.53 -5.42
C PHE A 242 17.55 -10.97 -5.93
N LEU A 243 18.14 -11.15 -7.12
CA LEU A 243 18.38 -12.49 -7.68
C LEU A 243 19.36 -13.30 -6.82
N LEU A 244 20.36 -12.66 -6.21
CA LEU A 244 21.35 -13.36 -5.39
C LEU A 244 20.91 -13.52 -3.93
N ALA A 245 19.95 -12.71 -3.44
CA ALA A 245 19.57 -12.69 -2.03
C ALA A 245 19.26 -14.07 -1.41
N PRO A 246 18.52 -14.98 -2.07
CA PRO A 246 18.28 -16.33 -1.52
C PRO A 246 19.55 -17.17 -1.32
N VAL A 247 20.62 -16.87 -2.07
CA VAL A 247 21.92 -17.56 -1.97
C VAL A 247 22.81 -16.92 -0.91
N ILE A 248 22.72 -15.60 -0.72
CA ILE A 248 23.57 -14.83 0.21
C ILE A 248 23.42 -15.34 1.65
N ASP A 249 22.18 -15.64 2.06
CA ASP A 249 21.89 -16.15 3.41
C ASP A 249 22.55 -17.50 3.71
N ARG A 250 22.92 -18.26 2.68
CA ARG A 250 23.56 -19.57 2.82
C ARG A 250 25.09 -19.48 2.91
N LEU A 251 25.67 -18.30 2.69
CA LEU A 251 27.11 -18.14 2.71
C LEU A 251 27.65 -18.32 4.14
N PRO A 252 28.57 -19.28 4.38
CA PRO A 252 29.02 -19.59 5.73
C PRO A 252 29.86 -18.46 6.34
N ARG A 253 30.51 -17.63 5.50
CA ARG A 253 31.41 -16.56 5.95
C ARG A 253 30.62 -15.30 6.31
N LEU A 254 30.54 -15.01 7.61
CA LEU A 254 29.91 -13.80 8.14
C LEU A 254 30.45 -12.51 7.52
N ARG A 255 31.77 -12.43 7.27
CA ARG A 255 32.38 -11.26 6.60
C ARG A 255 31.82 -11.03 5.20
N THR A 256 31.61 -12.10 4.43
CA THR A 256 31.04 -12.02 3.09
C THR A 256 29.58 -11.56 3.15
N ARG A 257 28.79 -12.10 4.09
CA ARG A 257 27.41 -11.66 4.31
C ARG A 257 27.33 -10.18 4.69
N ARG A 258 28.21 -9.71 5.58
CA ARG A 258 28.29 -8.28 5.97
C ARG A 258 28.73 -7.38 4.82
N LEU A 259 29.67 -7.81 3.99
CA LEU A 259 30.06 -7.06 2.79
C LEU A 259 28.89 -6.95 1.81
N LEU A 260 28.15 -8.04 1.61
CA LEU A 260 26.98 -8.07 0.76
C LEU A 260 25.80 -7.30 1.36
N ALA A 261 25.76 -7.05 2.67
CA ALA A 261 24.74 -6.19 3.26
C ALA A 261 24.83 -4.73 2.79
N PHE A 262 25.99 -4.26 2.32
CA PHE A 262 26.11 -2.95 1.67
C PHE A 262 25.30 -2.83 0.37
N TRP A 263 24.78 -3.95 -0.17
CA TRP A 263 23.87 -3.92 -1.31
C TRP A 263 22.60 -3.12 -1.05
N VAL A 264 22.19 -2.97 0.22
CA VAL A 264 21.06 -2.12 0.64
C VAL A 264 21.25 -0.64 0.24
N LEU A 265 22.50 -0.19 0.06
CA LEU A 265 22.78 1.19 -0.32
C LEU A 265 22.32 1.50 -1.76
N ALA A 266 22.28 0.50 -2.64
CA ALA A 266 21.84 0.68 -4.02
C ALA A 266 20.34 1.07 -4.11
N PRO A 267 19.38 0.29 -3.56
CA PRO A 267 17.98 0.69 -3.55
C PRO A 267 17.75 1.93 -2.69
N LEU A 268 18.46 2.10 -1.57
CA LEU A 268 18.34 3.29 -0.73
C LEU A 268 18.69 4.57 -1.51
N SER A 269 19.84 4.60 -2.19
CA SER A 269 20.25 5.77 -2.97
C SER A 269 19.36 6.00 -4.19
N PHE A 270 18.88 4.94 -4.86
CA PHE A 270 17.94 5.07 -5.97
C PHE A 270 16.62 5.72 -5.53
N HIS A 271 15.97 5.19 -4.49
CA HIS A 271 14.68 5.70 -4.04
C HIS A 271 14.79 7.03 -3.31
N ALA A 272 15.84 7.25 -2.50
CA ALA A 272 16.10 8.55 -1.90
C ALA A 272 16.38 9.62 -2.96
N GLY A 273 17.14 9.28 -4.01
CA GLY A 273 17.39 10.17 -5.14
C GLY A 273 16.10 10.50 -5.91
N ALA A 274 15.25 9.49 -6.16
CA ALA A 274 13.95 9.70 -6.80
C ALA A 274 13.03 10.62 -5.98
N ALA A 275 12.94 10.39 -4.67
CA ALA A 275 12.17 11.23 -3.76
C ALA A 275 12.71 12.66 -3.69
N HIS A 276 14.04 12.84 -3.61
CA HIS A 276 14.67 14.16 -3.58
C HIS A 276 14.40 14.98 -4.85
N MET A 277 14.26 14.31 -6.00
CA MET A 277 13.92 14.93 -7.28
C MET A 277 12.41 15.13 -7.50
N ASP A 278 11.57 14.80 -6.52
CA ASP A 278 10.10 14.81 -6.61
C ASP A 278 9.56 13.98 -7.79
N LEU A 279 10.22 12.85 -8.08
CA LEU A 279 9.70 11.89 -9.03
C LEU A 279 8.47 11.21 -8.43
N LYS A 280 7.29 11.55 -8.95
CA LYS A 280 5.99 11.00 -8.51
C LYS A 280 5.86 9.52 -8.88
N ILE A 281 6.38 8.64 -8.03
CA ILE A 281 6.26 7.18 -8.17
C ILE A 281 5.33 6.53 -7.13
N GLY A 282 4.65 7.35 -6.32
CA GLY A 282 3.69 6.91 -5.31
C GLY A 282 4.32 6.02 -4.24
N TRP A 283 3.51 5.16 -3.63
CA TRP A 283 3.89 4.23 -2.55
C TRP A 283 4.92 3.16 -2.96
N PHE A 284 5.21 3.05 -4.26
CA PHE A 284 6.19 2.10 -4.77
C PHE A 284 7.56 2.27 -4.14
N SER A 285 8.00 3.50 -3.88
CA SER A 285 9.30 3.73 -3.23
C SER A 285 9.35 3.16 -1.84
N GLU A 286 8.28 3.35 -1.07
CA GLU A 286 8.12 2.90 0.29
C GLU A 286 8.14 1.37 0.35
N TYR A 287 7.42 0.70 -0.56
CA TYR A 287 7.47 -0.75 -0.71
C TYR A 287 8.87 -1.26 -1.00
N MET A 288 9.51 -0.69 -2.03
CA MET A 288 10.79 -1.23 -2.49
C MET A 288 11.92 -0.93 -1.51
N LEU A 289 11.89 0.20 -0.80
CA LEU A 289 12.80 0.50 0.30
C LEU A 289 12.63 -0.49 1.45
N LEU A 290 11.39 -0.70 1.90
CA LEU A 290 11.06 -1.64 2.97
C LEU A 290 11.49 -3.07 2.61
N VAL A 291 11.16 -3.50 1.39
CA VAL A 291 11.56 -4.81 0.87
C VAL A 291 13.09 -4.92 0.81
N ALA A 292 13.78 -3.93 0.27
CA ALA A 292 15.25 -3.92 0.20
C ALA A 292 15.90 -3.96 1.59
N VAL A 293 15.36 -3.22 2.56
CA VAL A 293 15.83 -3.23 3.95
C VAL A 293 15.71 -4.65 4.54
N VAL A 294 14.56 -5.31 4.38
CA VAL A 294 14.38 -6.67 4.91
C VAL A 294 15.19 -7.72 4.15
N VAL A 295 15.38 -7.57 2.83
CA VAL A 295 16.08 -8.55 1.99
C VAL A 295 17.60 -8.42 2.09
N PHE A 296 18.14 -7.20 2.22
CA PHE A 296 19.59 -6.97 2.16
C PHE A 296 20.26 -6.73 3.51
N LEU A 297 19.54 -6.28 4.55
CA LEU A 297 20.19 -6.08 5.85
C LEU A 297 20.69 -7.41 6.45
N PRO A 298 21.74 -7.36 7.27
CA PRO A 298 22.21 -8.52 8.03
C PRO A 298 21.12 -9.03 8.97
N ARG A 299 21.04 -10.36 9.11
CA ARG A 299 20.11 -11.05 10.02
C ARG A 299 20.13 -10.44 11.43
N GLU A 300 21.31 -10.10 11.94
CA GLU A 300 21.48 -9.62 13.32
C GLU A 300 20.78 -8.28 13.55
N ILE A 301 20.85 -7.38 12.56
CA ILE A 301 20.16 -6.09 12.62
C ILE A 301 18.66 -6.32 12.52
N LEU A 302 18.23 -7.16 11.58
CA LEU A 302 16.82 -7.53 11.42
C LEU A 302 16.26 -8.16 12.69
N ALA A 303 17.00 -9.07 13.34
CA ALA A 303 16.57 -9.73 14.56
C ALA A 303 16.42 -8.74 15.71
N GLY A 304 17.35 -7.78 15.83
CA GLY A 304 17.25 -6.68 16.80
C GLY A 304 16.01 -5.81 16.56
N VAL A 305 15.80 -5.37 15.32
CA VAL A 305 14.63 -4.58 14.92
C VAL A 305 13.34 -5.34 15.20
N ALA A 306 13.28 -6.59 14.75
CA ALA A 306 12.17 -7.50 14.97
C ALA A 306 11.88 -7.60 16.48
N PHE A 307 12.92 -7.77 17.32
CA PHE A 307 12.76 -7.98 18.75
C PHE A 307 12.16 -6.76 19.44
N VAL A 308 12.62 -5.58 19.05
CA VAL A 308 12.08 -4.30 19.54
C VAL A 308 10.63 -4.16 19.11
N LEU A 309 10.35 -4.29 17.81
CA LEU A 309 9.00 -4.13 17.24
C LEU A 309 7.99 -5.19 17.74
N GLY A 310 8.46 -6.39 18.06
CA GLY A 310 7.63 -7.46 18.62
C GLY A 310 7.34 -7.31 20.12
N THR A 311 7.93 -6.32 20.81
CA THR A 311 7.74 -6.14 22.25
C THR A 311 6.29 -5.86 22.66
N PRO A 312 5.55 -4.94 22.01
CA PRO A 312 4.14 -4.71 22.31
C PRO A 312 3.29 -5.95 22.07
N GLN A 313 3.51 -6.65 20.94
CA GLN A 313 2.79 -7.88 20.62
C GLN A 313 3.02 -8.96 21.67
N ARG A 314 4.25 -9.12 22.17
CA ARG A 314 4.58 -10.07 23.25
C ARG A 314 3.97 -9.67 24.59
N ALA A 315 3.94 -8.38 24.91
CA ALA A 315 3.32 -7.88 26.13
C ALA A 315 1.80 -8.16 26.12
N VAL A 316 1.15 -7.87 24.99
CA VAL A 316 -0.27 -8.19 24.77
C VAL A 316 -0.48 -9.70 24.83
N GLY A 317 0.29 -10.50 24.10
CA GLY A 317 0.17 -11.96 24.13
C GLY A 317 0.31 -12.56 25.53
N ARG A 318 1.26 -12.08 26.33
CA ARG A 318 1.41 -12.50 27.74
C ARG A 318 0.23 -12.09 28.60
N PHE A 319 -0.30 -10.87 28.41
CA PHE A 319 -1.47 -10.39 29.13
C PHE A 319 -2.71 -11.22 28.80
N LEU A 320 -2.95 -11.50 27.52
CA LEU A 320 -4.12 -12.26 27.05
C LEU A 320 -4.05 -13.75 27.39
N ASN A 321 -2.86 -14.31 27.52
CA ASN A 321 -2.64 -15.73 27.86
C ASN A 321 -2.41 -15.96 29.37
N ALA A 322 -2.50 -14.93 30.21
CA ALA A 322 -2.28 -15.05 31.66
C ALA A 322 -3.41 -15.83 32.36
N GLU A 323 -4.61 -15.81 31.80
CA GLU A 323 -5.76 -16.59 32.25
C GLU A 323 -6.44 -17.19 31.01
N GLU A 324 -6.79 -18.49 31.03
CA GLU A 324 -7.59 -19.06 29.94
C GLU A 324 -8.98 -18.42 29.95
N PRO A 325 -9.34 -17.61 28.94
CA PRO A 325 -10.66 -17.02 28.90
C PRO A 325 -11.69 -18.14 28.74
N ALA A 326 -12.70 -18.18 29.61
CA ALA A 326 -13.83 -19.09 29.44
C ALA A 326 -14.44 -18.89 28.04
N ASP A 327 -14.87 -19.97 27.37
CA ASP A 327 -15.36 -19.92 25.98
C ASP A 327 -16.40 -18.82 25.72
N ALA A 328 -17.28 -18.56 26.69
CA ALA A 328 -18.28 -17.49 26.63
C ALA A 328 -17.67 -16.09 26.52
N THR A 329 -16.54 -15.84 27.19
CA THR A 329 -15.83 -14.54 27.13
C THR A 329 -15.14 -14.33 25.78
N ALA A 330 -14.57 -15.38 25.20
CA ALA A 330 -14.00 -15.32 23.85
C ALA A 330 -15.08 -15.04 22.80
N ILE A 331 -16.22 -15.74 22.86
CA ILE A 331 -17.36 -15.50 21.97
C ILE A 331 -17.92 -14.08 22.16
N GLY A 332 -18.09 -13.63 23.41
CA GLY A 332 -18.54 -12.27 23.72
C GLY A 332 -17.60 -11.19 23.18
N ALA A 333 -16.29 -11.36 23.32
CA ALA A 333 -15.29 -10.44 22.80
C ALA A 333 -15.32 -10.35 21.27
N LEU A 334 -15.58 -11.47 20.57
CA LEU A 334 -15.72 -11.49 19.12
C LEU A 334 -16.96 -10.74 18.63
N LEU A 335 -18.11 -11.00 19.26
CA LEU A 335 -19.35 -10.30 18.92
C LEU A 335 -19.19 -8.80 19.14
N LEU A 336 -18.60 -8.42 20.28
CA LEU A 336 -18.30 -7.02 20.58
C LEU A 336 -17.34 -6.42 19.55
N ALA A 337 -16.28 -7.14 19.18
CA ALA A 337 -15.33 -6.67 18.17
C ALA A 337 -15.96 -6.54 16.79
N GLY A 338 -16.87 -7.44 16.40
CA GLY A 338 -17.64 -7.35 15.16
C GLY A 338 -18.55 -6.12 15.14
N VAL A 339 -19.31 -5.89 16.20
CA VAL A 339 -20.19 -4.72 16.34
C VAL A 339 -19.37 -3.43 16.37
N ALA A 340 -18.28 -3.39 17.12
CA ALA A 340 -17.40 -2.23 17.19
C ALA A 340 -16.69 -1.97 15.84
N SER A 341 -16.27 -3.01 15.12
CA SER A 341 -15.72 -2.87 13.76
C SER A 341 -16.74 -2.29 12.79
N LEU A 342 -18.00 -2.75 12.83
CA LEU A 342 -19.08 -2.17 12.03
C LEU A 342 -19.29 -0.69 12.36
N GLY A 343 -19.25 -0.34 13.65
CA GLY A 343 -19.32 1.05 14.12
C GLY A 343 -18.16 1.90 13.60
N LEU A 344 -16.93 1.41 13.68
CA LEU A 344 -15.72 2.09 13.17
C LEU A 344 -15.79 2.29 11.66
N PHE A 345 -16.23 1.29 10.90
CA PHE A 345 -16.38 1.42 9.45
C PHE A 345 -17.41 2.48 9.07
N ARG A 346 -18.50 2.64 9.82
CA ARG A 346 -19.45 3.75 9.57
C ARG A 346 -18.86 5.15 9.79
N LEU A 347 -17.75 5.28 10.53
CA LEU A 347 -17.06 6.55 10.69
C LEU A 347 -16.17 6.91 9.49
N VAL A 348 -15.98 5.97 8.56
CA VAL A 348 -15.22 6.18 7.33
C VAL A 348 -15.94 7.19 6.44
N ASP A 349 -17.27 7.14 6.34
CA ASP A 349 -18.06 7.98 5.42
C ASP A 349 -17.45 8.00 4.01
N LEU A 350 -17.30 6.81 3.45
CA LEU A 350 -17.06 6.59 2.03
C LEU A 350 -18.11 5.61 1.53
N PRO A 351 -18.50 5.64 0.23
CA PRO A 351 -19.44 4.67 -0.32
C PRO A 351 -18.97 3.23 -0.08
N GLY A 352 -19.86 2.34 0.36
CA GLY A 352 -19.52 0.95 0.65
C GLY A 352 -18.92 0.67 2.03
N ASP A 353 -18.74 1.67 2.89
CA ASP A 353 -18.23 1.52 4.26
C ASP A 353 -19.01 0.50 5.10
N GLN A 354 -20.35 0.53 5.04
CA GLN A 354 -21.22 -0.41 5.77
C GLN A 354 -21.08 -1.84 5.25
N ALA A 355 -20.98 -2.00 3.93
CA ALA A 355 -20.78 -3.31 3.31
C ALA A 355 -19.43 -3.89 3.71
N ALA A 356 -18.37 -3.07 3.70
CA ALA A 356 -17.05 -3.49 4.19
C ALA A 356 -17.08 -3.85 5.68
N GLY A 357 -17.71 -3.04 6.52
CA GLY A 357 -17.85 -3.32 7.94
C GLY A 357 -18.58 -4.64 8.22
N LEU A 358 -19.63 -4.95 7.44
CA LEU A 358 -20.34 -6.22 7.52
C LEU A 358 -19.47 -7.40 7.07
N ILE A 359 -18.77 -7.26 5.94
CA ILE A 359 -17.84 -8.28 5.43
C ILE A 359 -16.74 -8.55 6.46
N VAL A 360 -16.18 -7.51 7.06
CA VAL A 360 -15.16 -7.60 8.11
C VAL A 360 -15.70 -8.33 9.34
N ALA A 361 -16.90 -7.98 9.81
CA ALA A 361 -17.52 -8.65 10.95
C ALA A 361 -17.76 -10.15 10.68
N VAL A 362 -18.25 -10.49 9.48
CA VAL A 362 -18.48 -11.88 9.06
C VAL A 362 -17.16 -12.65 8.91
N LEU A 363 -16.18 -12.09 8.19
CA LEU A 363 -14.88 -12.73 7.98
C LEU A 363 -14.13 -12.92 9.29
N GLY A 364 -14.15 -11.92 10.18
CA GLY A 364 -13.59 -12.04 11.53
C GLY A 364 -14.23 -13.19 12.30
N GLY A 365 -15.57 -13.30 12.27
CA GLY A 365 -16.30 -14.42 12.86
C GLY A 365 -15.90 -15.78 12.28
N VAL A 366 -15.86 -15.90 10.95
CA VAL A 366 -15.49 -17.14 10.25
C VAL A 366 -14.05 -17.57 10.55
N LEU A 367 -13.09 -16.64 10.52
CA LEU A 367 -11.69 -16.94 10.81
C LEU A 367 -11.52 -17.48 12.22
N VAL A 368 -12.30 -16.98 13.17
CA VAL A 368 -12.24 -17.42 14.55
C VAL A 368 -12.92 -18.79 14.72
N LEU A 369 -14.12 -18.98 14.16
CA LEU A 369 -14.80 -20.28 14.17
C LEU A 369 -13.94 -21.38 13.54
N ARG A 370 -13.19 -21.05 12.48
CA ARG A 370 -12.27 -22.00 11.83
C ARG A 370 -11.01 -22.25 12.66
N GLY A 371 -10.53 -21.26 13.41
CA GLY A 371 -9.45 -21.43 14.38
C GLY A 371 -9.84 -22.43 15.47
N THR A 372 -11.11 -22.40 15.88
CA THR A 372 -11.62 -23.26 16.95
C THR A 372 -11.92 -24.70 16.52
N SER A 373 -12.08 -24.99 15.22
CA SER A 373 -12.53 -26.30 14.73
C SER A 373 -11.41 -27.28 14.30
N ARG A 374 -10.13 -26.90 14.48
CA ARG A 374 -8.97 -27.71 14.07
C ARG A 374 -8.36 -28.60 15.17
N GLY A 375 -8.94 -28.62 16.37
CA GLY A 375 -8.55 -29.53 17.45
C GLY A 375 -9.46 -30.74 17.55
N ASP A 376 -8.93 -31.83 18.11
CA ASP A 376 -9.70 -32.98 18.60
C ASP A 376 -10.96 -32.51 19.32
N THR A 377 -12.11 -33.12 19.04
CA THR A 377 -13.49 -32.58 19.19
C THR A 377 -13.93 -32.20 20.61
N SER A 378 -13.02 -32.20 21.59
CA SER A 378 -13.30 -31.95 23.00
C SER A 378 -12.91 -30.56 23.52
N ARG A 379 -12.07 -29.77 22.82
CA ARG A 379 -11.72 -28.40 23.25
C ARG A 379 -11.55 -27.41 22.10
N VAL A 380 -12.30 -26.32 22.18
CA VAL A 380 -12.23 -25.12 21.33
C VAL A 380 -10.93 -24.38 21.67
N ASP A 381 -9.99 -24.26 20.74
CA ASP A 381 -8.77 -23.45 20.93
C ASP A 381 -9.11 -21.95 20.83
N THR A 382 -9.61 -21.39 21.94
CA THR A 382 -10.00 -19.97 22.06
C THR A 382 -8.81 -19.02 22.14
N SER A 383 -7.58 -19.53 22.29
CA SER A 383 -6.36 -18.72 22.44
C SER A 383 -6.12 -17.74 21.27
N ARG A 384 -6.67 -18.04 20.08
CA ARG A 384 -6.56 -17.20 18.88
C ARG A 384 -7.72 -16.21 18.69
N ALA A 385 -8.85 -16.42 19.35
CA ALA A 385 -10.05 -15.61 19.17
C ALA A 385 -9.80 -14.15 19.58
N LEU A 386 -9.25 -13.97 20.78
CA LEU A 386 -9.04 -12.66 21.38
C LEU A 386 -7.97 -11.81 20.64
N PRO A 387 -6.80 -12.36 20.25
CA PRO A 387 -5.85 -11.65 19.39
C PRO A 387 -6.45 -11.20 18.05
N VAL A 388 -7.28 -12.04 17.40
CA VAL A 388 -7.94 -11.69 16.14
C VAL A 388 -8.97 -10.58 16.36
N ALA A 389 -9.78 -10.66 17.42
CA ALA A 389 -10.74 -9.63 17.79
C ALA A 389 -10.05 -8.26 18.01
N LEU A 390 -8.97 -8.25 18.80
CA LEU A 390 -8.19 -7.04 19.07
C LEU A 390 -7.51 -6.49 17.82
N ALA A 391 -6.89 -7.35 17.01
CA ALA A 391 -6.29 -6.92 15.75
C ALA A 391 -7.34 -6.36 14.78
N SER A 392 -8.56 -6.89 14.79
CA SER A 392 -9.68 -6.38 14.00
C SER A 392 -10.07 -4.96 14.44
N LEU A 393 -10.12 -4.72 15.75
CA LEU A 393 -10.42 -3.41 16.33
C LEU A 393 -9.31 -2.40 16.07
N VAL A 394 -8.05 -2.78 16.26
CA VAL A 394 -6.88 -1.96 15.90
C VAL A 394 -6.89 -1.67 14.41
N GLY A 395 -7.27 -2.65 13.58
CA GLY A 395 -7.45 -2.51 12.14
C GLY A 395 -8.47 -1.42 11.78
N GLY A 396 -9.67 -1.50 12.35
CA GLY A 396 -10.72 -0.50 12.15
C GLY A 396 -10.34 0.88 12.68
N ALA A 397 -9.70 0.96 13.85
CA ALA A 397 -9.26 2.23 14.44
C ALA A 397 -8.14 2.88 13.62
N ALA A 398 -7.18 2.09 13.13
CA ALA A 398 -6.12 2.57 12.25
C ALA A 398 -6.68 3.08 10.92
N LEU A 399 -7.65 2.37 10.33
CA LEU A 399 -8.37 2.81 9.13
C LEU A 399 -9.00 4.20 9.34
N VAL A 400 -9.82 4.35 10.38
CA VAL A 400 -10.50 5.62 10.68
C VAL A 400 -9.47 6.73 10.92
N SER A 401 -8.43 6.45 11.71
CA SER A 401 -7.37 7.41 12.00
C SER A 401 -6.62 7.85 10.74
N ALA A 402 -6.30 6.91 9.85
CA ALA A 402 -5.62 7.19 8.59
C ALA A 402 -6.47 8.08 7.67
N LEU A 403 -7.77 7.81 7.56
CA LEU A 403 -8.69 8.62 6.75
C LEU A 403 -9.04 9.98 7.36
N VAL A 404 -8.95 10.11 8.69
CA VAL A 404 -9.07 11.39 9.39
C VAL A 404 -7.82 12.24 9.20
N ALA A 405 -6.64 11.62 9.26
CA ALA A 405 -5.35 12.30 9.15
C ALA A 405 -4.91 12.59 7.70
N SER A 406 -5.71 12.21 6.69
CA SER A 406 -5.36 12.33 5.28
C SER A 406 -6.45 13.04 4.48
N PRO A 407 -6.12 13.57 3.29
CA PRO A 407 -7.11 14.16 2.39
C PRO A 407 -7.95 13.11 1.65
N ALA A 408 -7.84 11.81 1.97
CA ALA A 408 -8.45 10.71 1.23
C ALA A 408 -9.98 10.90 1.00
N ARG A 409 -10.73 11.23 2.06
CA ARG A 409 -12.19 11.47 1.97
C ARG A 409 -12.53 12.72 1.17
N PHE A 410 -11.77 13.78 1.39
CA PHE A 410 -11.89 15.00 0.64
C PHE A 410 -11.64 14.78 -0.85
N ASP A 411 -10.57 14.06 -1.20
CA ASP A 411 -10.20 13.77 -2.57
C ASP A 411 -11.21 12.87 -3.27
N TYR A 412 -11.74 11.86 -2.58
CA TYR A 412 -12.84 11.04 -3.09
C TYR A 412 -14.01 11.93 -3.51
N TYR A 413 -14.59 12.67 -2.57
CA TYR A 413 -15.83 13.42 -2.81
C TYR A 413 -15.63 14.59 -3.76
N ARG A 414 -14.50 15.29 -3.66
CA ARG A 414 -14.21 16.40 -4.58
C ARG A 414 -14.08 15.91 -6.01
N LYS A 415 -13.39 14.80 -6.24
CA LYS A 415 -13.21 14.25 -7.59
C LYS A 415 -14.53 13.65 -8.10
N ALA A 416 -15.29 12.94 -7.25
CA ALA A 416 -16.64 12.47 -7.57
C ALA A 416 -17.55 13.61 -8.04
N GLY A 417 -17.60 14.71 -7.30
CA GLY A 417 -18.42 15.87 -7.67
C GLY A 417 -17.94 16.54 -8.97
N GLY A 418 -16.63 16.58 -9.20
CA GLY A 418 -16.05 17.07 -10.46
C GLY A 418 -16.42 16.21 -11.66
N ASP A 419 -16.48 14.89 -11.49
CA ASP A 419 -16.83 13.96 -12.57
C ASP A 419 -18.32 13.98 -12.85
N ALA A 420 -19.17 13.97 -11.81
CA ALA A 420 -20.60 14.17 -11.94
C ALA A 420 -20.93 15.49 -12.66
N LEU A 421 -20.29 16.60 -12.27
CA LEU A 421 -20.51 17.90 -12.92
C LEU A 421 -20.10 17.89 -14.41
N ARG A 422 -19.07 17.13 -14.81
CA ARG A 422 -18.68 16.99 -16.23
C ARG A 422 -19.69 16.18 -17.05
N LEU A 423 -20.39 15.24 -16.42
CA LEU A 423 -21.43 14.43 -17.06
C LEU A 423 -22.80 15.13 -17.02
N ALA A 424 -22.97 16.12 -16.16
CA ALA A 424 -24.22 16.84 -16.01
C ALA A 424 -24.60 17.61 -17.28
N SER A 425 -25.81 17.36 -17.75
CA SER A 425 -26.40 18.03 -18.91
C SER A 425 -27.89 18.28 -18.67
N PRO A 426 -28.56 19.12 -19.49
CA PRO A 426 -30.02 19.26 -19.43
C PRO A 426 -30.77 17.94 -19.60
N GLU A 427 -30.21 16.98 -20.36
CA GLU A 427 -30.76 15.65 -20.57
C GLU A 427 -30.49 14.69 -19.39
N GLN A 428 -29.48 14.99 -18.57
CA GLN A 428 -29.08 14.19 -17.41
C GLN A 428 -28.95 15.08 -16.15
N PRO A 429 -30.06 15.74 -15.72
CA PRO A 429 -30.02 16.75 -14.67
C PRO A 429 -29.72 16.14 -13.29
N GLN A 430 -29.89 14.83 -13.10
CA GLN A 430 -29.55 14.13 -11.86
C GLN A 430 -28.07 14.28 -11.46
N TYR A 431 -27.16 14.40 -12.43
CA TYR A 431 -25.74 14.57 -12.14
C TYR A 431 -25.40 15.93 -11.52
N TYR A 432 -26.24 16.96 -11.70
CA TYR A 432 -26.10 18.21 -10.94
C TYR A 432 -26.41 18.00 -9.45
N LEU A 433 -27.40 17.17 -9.12
CA LEU A 433 -27.73 16.83 -7.73
C LEU A 433 -26.62 15.98 -7.09
N GLU A 434 -26.09 15.00 -7.82
CA GLU A 434 -24.95 14.18 -7.36
C GLU A 434 -23.69 15.03 -7.15
N ALA A 435 -23.37 15.92 -8.10
CA ALA A 435 -22.25 16.85 -7.97
C ALA A 435 -22.39 17.72 -6.71
N LEU A 436 -23.59 18.26 -6.49
CA LEU A 436 -23.90 19.07 -5.32
C LEU A 436 -23.75 18.30 -4.01
N GLU A 437 -24.27 17.07 -3.93
CA GLU A 437 -24.11 16.22 -2.75
C GLU A 437 -22.63 15.94 -2.47
N HIS A 438 -21.88 15.55 -3.49
CA HIS A 438 -20.46 15.25 -3.37
C HIS A 438 -19.64 16.47 -2.94
N TYR A 439 -19.89 17.65 -3.51
CA TYR A 439 -19.21 18.87 -3.08
C TYR A 439 -19.55 19.26 -1.64
N ARG A 440 -20.81 19.12 -1.22
CA ARG A 440 -21.22 19.34 0.18
C ARG A 440 -20.55 18.37 1.14
N ARG A 441 -20.38 17.10 0.76
CA ARG A 441 -19.58 16.13 1.54
C ARG A 441 -18.10 16.50 1.56
N ALA A 442 -17.52 16.86 0.42
CA ALA A 442 -16.12 17.30 0.33
C ALA A 442 -15.83 18.50 1.24
N GLN A 443 -16.75 19.46 1.34
CA GLN A 443 -16.63 20.62 2.22
C GLN A 443 -16.47 20.25 3.69
N ARG A 444 -17.16 19.19 4.16
CA ARG A 444 -17.00 18.68 5.54
C ARG A 444 -15.60 18.17 5.83
N TYR A 445 -14.88 17.73 4.79
CA TYR A 445 -13.57 17.10 4.88
C TYR A 445 -12.43 18.00 4.42
N TYR A 446 -12.65 19.31 4.26
CA TYR A 446 -11.56 20.22 3.92
C TYR A 446 -10.36 20.04 4.85
N PRO A 447 -9.17 19.75 4.28
CA PRO A 447 -7.93 19.76 5.05
C PRO A 447 -7.75 21.10 5.79
N ASP A 448 -7.23 21.08 7.01
CA ASP A 448 -7.10 22.28 7.83
C ASP A 448 -6.17 23.32 7.18
N ASP A 449 -5.12 22.86 6.51
CA ASP A 449 -4.20 23.68 5.72
C ASP A 449 -4.88 24.31 4.50
N TYR A 450 -5.74 23.56 3.80
CA TYR A 450 -6.57 24.07 2.72
C TYR A 450 -7.49 25.19 3.21
N ARG A 451 -8.17 25.00 4.34
CA ARG A 451 -9.06 26.00 4.93
C ARG A 451 -8.29 27.24 5.38
N ALA A 452 -7.21 27.04 6.14
CA ALA A 452 -6.40 28.12 6.67
C ALA A 452 -5.78 28.98 5.54
N PHE A 453 -5.32 28.34 4.46
CA PHE A 453 -4.81 29.04 3.28
C PHE A 453 -5.87 29.96 2.67
N TRP A 454 -7.07 29.45 2.39
CA TRP A 454 -8.10 30.23 1.73
C TRP A 454 -8.70 31.33 2.61
N GLU A 455 -8.84 31.08 3.92
CA GLU A 455 -9.24 32.13 4.85
C GLU A 455 -8.19 33.25 4.94
N ALA A 456 -6.90 32.90 4.91
CA ALA A 456 -5.82 33.90 4.90
C ALA A 456 -5.81 34.68 3.59
N TRP A 457 -5.98 33.99 2.46
CA TRP A 457 -6.11 34.59 1.14
C TRP A 457 -7.28 35.56 1.08
N ASP A 458 -8.45 35.19 1.61
CA ASP A 458 -9.65 36.04 1.60
C ASP A 458 -9.49 37.28 2.45
N ARG A 459 -8.85 37.16 3.61
CA ARG A 459 -8.48 38.31 4.42
C ARG A 459 -7.52 39.24 3.69
N ASP A 460 -6.51 38.71 3.00
CA ASP A 460 -5.58 39.52 2.20
C ASP A 460 -6.30 40.20 1.03
N ALA A 461 -7.12 39.45 0.29
CA ALA A 461 -7.91 39.97 -0.81
C ALA A 461 -8.83 41.12 -0.39
N ALA A 462 -9.58 40.94 0.70
CA ALA A 462 -10.43 41.98 1.26
C ALA A 462 -9.62 43.21 1.71
N ALA A 463 -8.47 43.00 2.35
CA ALA A 463 -7.60 44.08 2.80
C ALA A 463 -7.00 44.87 1.62
N ARG A 464 -6.63 44.21 0.52
CA ARG A 464 -6.13 44.86 -0.71
C ARG A 464 -7.22 45.70 -1.37
N VAL A 465 -8.41 45.13 -1.56
CA VAL A 465 -9.56 45.86 -2.12
C VAL A 465 -9.91 47.08 -1.26
N ALA A 466 -9.89 46.96 0.07
CA ALA A 466 -10.14 48.08 0.98
C ALA A 466 -9.11 49.21 0.86
N ARG A 467 -7.87 48.91 0.43
CA ARG A 467 -6.82 49.89 0.13
C ARG A 467 -6.87 50.43 -1.30
N GLY A 468 -7.83 50.02 -2.12
CA GLY A 468 -7.89 50.35 -3.54
C GLY A 468 -6.89 49.59 -4.41
N GLU A 469 -6.27 48.53 -3.87
CA GLU A 469 -5.40 47.63 -4.62
C GLU A 469 -6.22 46.52 -5.30
N PRO A 470 -5.76 45.97 -6.44
CA PRO A 470 -6.40 44.79 -7.01
C PRO A 470 -6.26 43.59 -6.07
N ALA A 471 -7.27 42.72 -6.06
CA ALA A 471 -7.20 41.45 -5.34
C ALA A 471 -6.00 40.59 -5.81
N PRO A 472 -5.45 39.71 -4.95
CA PRO A 472 -4.42 38.75 -5.33
C PRO A 472 -4.87 37.90 -6.52
N ASP A 473 -3.94 37.63 -7.45
CA ASP A 473 -4.21 36.79 -8.62
C ASP A 473 -4.20 35.32 -8.20
N GLU A 474 -5.39 34.72 -8.16
CA GLU A 474 -5.56 33.32 -7.79
C GLU A 474 -4.81 32.37 -8.72
N ARG A 475 -4.77 32.66 -10.03
CA ARG A 475 -4.06 31.81 -11.00
C ARG A 475 -2.58 31.76 -10.68
N ARG A 476 -2.02 32.90 -10.29
CA ARG A 476 -0.63 32.99 -9.86
C ARG A 476 -0.39 32.22 -8.57
N ALA A 477 -1.27 32.32 -7.58
CA ALA A 477 -1.11 31.55 -6.35
C ALA A 477 -1.20 30.05 -6.59
N VAL A 478 -2.14 29.58 -7.41
CA VAL A 478 -2.21 28.17 -7.82
C VAL A 478 -0.94 27.74 -8.55
N ALA A 479 -0.40 28.60 -9.42
CA ALA A 479 0.89 28.34 -10.08
C ALA A 479 2.08 28.30 -9.11
N GLU A 480 1.98 29.02 -7.98
CA GLU A 480 2.96 29.04 -6.88
C GLU A 480 2.71 27.93 -5.83
N GLY A 481 1.74 27.03 -6.07
CA GLY A 481 1.49 25.86 -5.24
C GLY A 481 0.34 26.00 -4.24
N ALA A 482 -0.45 27.08 -4.32
CA ALA A 482 -1.69 27.16 -3.58
C ALA A 482 -2.62 25.99 -3.96
N PRO A 483 -3.42 25.48 -3.01
CA PRO A 483 -4.52 24.62 -3.40
C PRO A 483 -5.44 25.37 -4.38
N PRO A 484 -6.24 24.71 -5.25
CA PRO A 484 -7.19 25.38 -6.17
C PRO A 484 -8.48 25.86 -5.48
N ARG A 485 -8.95 27.10 -5.76
CA ARG A 485 -10.17 27.70 -5.14
C ARG A 485 -11.46 27.41 -5.88
N ASP A 486 -11.33 27.07 -7.16
CA ASP A 486 -12.34 26.64 -8.14
C ASP A 486 -13.44 25.73 -7.53
N ARG A 487 -13.18 25.12 -6.38
CA ARG A 487 -14.04 24.19 -5.65
C ARG A 487 -15.23 24.83 -4.93
N ALA A 488 -15.05 26.00 -4.29
CA ALA A 488 -16.17 26.74 -3.70
C ALA A 488 -17.04 27.34 -4.81
N GLN A 489 -16.39 27.85 -5.85
CA GLN A 489 -17.06 28.34 -7.04
C GLN A 489 -17.86 27.23 -7.74
N ARG A 490 -17.30 26.02 -7.93
CA ARG A 490 -18.04 24.89 -8.52
C ARG A 490 -19.22 24.43 -7.68
N LEU A 491 -19.13 24.54 -6.36
CA LEU A 491 -20.27 24.26 -5.48
C LEU A 491 -21.37 25.31 -5.71
N GLU A 492 -21.02 26.60 -5.70
CA GLU A 492 -21.96 27.70 -5.98
C GLU A 492 -22.57 27.60 -7.40
N GLU A 493 -21.77 27.24 -8.40
CA GLU A 493 -22.21 27.01 -9.77
C GLU A 493 -23.19 25.83 -9.85
N ALA A 494 -22.87 24.72 -9.17
CA ALA A 494 -23.78 23.58 -9.08
C ALA A 494 -25.10 23.94 -8.37
N GLU A 495 -25.03 24.72 -7.28
CA GLU A 495 -26.22 25.21 -6.55
C GLU A 495 -27.09 26.13 -7.42
N ALA A 496 -26.49 27.09 -8.10
CA ALA A 496 -27.18 28.00 -9.01
C ALA A 496 -27.85 27.23 -10.16
N GLN A 497 -27.16 26.24 -10.71
CA GLN A 497 -27.69 25.43 -11.81
C GLN A 497 -28.84 24.52 -11.35
N VAL A 498 -28.73 23.87 -10.18
CA VAL A 498 -29.83 23.09 -9.58
C VAL A 498 -31.04 23.98 -9.31
N ALA A 499 -30.84 25.17 -8.74
CA ALA A 499 -31.92 26.12 -8.48
C ALA A 499 -32.63 26.55 -9.79
N ASN A 500 -31.86 26.81 -10.84
CA ASN A 500 -32.39 27.14 -12.17
C ASN A 500 -33.22 25.98 -12.74
N LEU A 501 -32.68 24.75 -12.73
CA LEU A 501 -33.39 23.57 -13.23
C LEU A 501 -34.67 23.27 -12.45
N ARG A 502 -34.71 23.52 -11.14
CA ARG A 502 -35.94 23.44 -10.34
C ARG A 502 -36.95 24.52 -10.73
N ALA A 503 -36.50 25.75 -10.94
CA ALA A 503 -37.36 26.84 -11.41
C ALA A 503 -37.97 26.55 -12.79
N GLN A 504 -37.26 25.81 -13.64
CA GLN A 504 -37.74 25.33 -14.94
C GLN A 504 -38.65 24.09 -14.85
N GLY A 505 -38.83 23.49 -13.66
CA GLY A 505 -39.58 22.24 -13.47
C GLY A 505 -38.88 20.98 -14.01
N VAL A 506 -37.58 21.07 -14.33
CA VAL A 506 -36.77 19.94 -14.82
C VAL A 506 -36.38 19.01 -13.67
N LEU A 507 -36.06 19.57 -12.51
CA LEU A 507 -35.78 18.84 -11.28
C LEU A 507 -36.95 18.95 -10.30
N PRO A 508 -37.18 17.92 -9.45
CA PRO A 508 -38.20 17.98 -8.42
C PRO A 508 -37.91 19.11 -7.40
N PRO A 509 -38.95 19.73 -6.82
CA PRO A 509 -38.79 20.69 -5.72
C PRO A 509 -38.16 20.01 -4.51
N GLU A 510 -37.50 20.81 -3.65
CA GLU A 510 -36.86 20.33 -2.40
C GLU A 510 -37.83 19.69 -1.41
#